data_AF-A0A2H3KG38-F1
#
_entry.id   AF-A0A2H3KG38-F1
#
_cell.length_a   1.000
_cell.length_b   1.000
_cell.length_c   1.000
_cell.angle_alpha   90.00
_cell.angle_beta   90.00
_cell.angle_gamma   90.00
#
_symmetry.space_group_name_H-M   'P 1'
#
loop_
_entity.id
_entity.type
_entity.pdbx_description
1 polymer ?
#
loop_
_entity_poly.entity_id
_entity_poly.type
_entity_poly.pdbx_seq_one_letter_code
_entity_poly.pdbx_strand_id
1 'polypeptide(L)'
;MQPPPDDVQAIVAASDERLKTIFPAPALVWIVDEHYDASGPLWRVTLVCQEPTGQWVRRRYRYDIPSDTLHFAGAQPINEQELLAARRKGRRLAVR
;
A
#
# COMPACT_ATOMS: atom_id res chain seq x y z
N MET A 1 -5.04 16.01 -13.52
CA MET A 1 -5.94 15.17 -14.35
C MET A 1 -6.04 13.82 -13.68
N GLN A 2 -7.24 13.29 -13.46
CA GLN A 2 -7.41 11.95 -12.87
C GLN A 2 -7.29 10.92 -13.99
N PRO A 3 -6.55 9.81 -13.80
CA PRO A 3 -6.45 8.76 -14.81
C PRO A 3 -7.83 8.14 -15.08
N PRO A 4 -8.08 7.66 -16.32
CA PRO A 4 -9.28 6.92 -16.62
C PRO A 4 -9.36 5.61 -15.79
N PRO A 5 -10.56 5.05 -15.55
CA PRO A 5 -10.73 3.92 -14.62
C PRO A 5 -9.92 2.66 -14.97
N ASP A 6 -9.72 2.37 -16.26
CA ASP A 6 -8.95 1.20 -16.70
C ASP A 6 -7.46 1.37 -16.39
N ASP A 7 -6.93 2.59 -16.52
CA ASP A 7 -5.55 2.91 -16.13
C ASP A 7 -5.37 2.78 -14.62
N VAL A 8 -6.39 3.12 -13.82
CA VAL A 8 -6.34 2.95 -12.35
C VAL A 8 -6.13 1.49 -11.97
N GLN A 9 -6.87 0.56 -12.60
CA GLN A 9 -6.71 -0.88 -12.31
C GLN A 9 -5.31 -1.37 -12.66
N ALA A 10 -4.76 -0.93 -13.80
CA ALA A 10 -3.39 -1.25 -14.20
C ALA A 10 -2.35 -0.68 -13.23
N ILE A 11 -2.52 0.56 -12.79
CA ILE A 11 -1.65 1.22 -11.80
C ILE A 11 -1.68 0.47 -10.45
N VAL A 12 -2.88 0.11 -9.96
CA VAL A 12 -3.07 -0.66 -8.73
C VAL A 12 -2.37 -2.01 -8.83
N ALA A 13 -2.58 -2.74 -9.93
CA ALA A 13 -1.94 -4.04 -10.14
C ALA A 13 -0.42 -3.92 -10.19
N ALA A 14 0.11 -2.92 -10.90
CA ALA A 14 1.55 -2.68 -10.96
C ALA A 14 2.13 -2.34 -9.57
N SER A 15 1.46 -1.45 -8.82
CA SER A 15 1.85 -1.09 -7.45
C SER A 15 1.83 -2.29 -6.51
N ASP A 16 0.79 -3.12 -6.58
CA ASP A 16 0.66 -4.36 -5.80
C ASP A 16 1.83 -5.32 -6.07
N GLU A 17 2.23 -5.50 -7.33
CA GLU A 17 3.38 -6.35 -7.67
C GLU A 17 4.68 -5.82 -7.05
N ARG A 18 4.88 -4.49 -7.00
CA ARG A 18 6.08 -3.90 -6.37
C ARG A 18 6.02 -3.98 -4.86
N LEU A 19 4.83 -3.88 -4.25
CA LEU A 19 4.66 -4.11 -2.82
C LEU A 19 4.99 -5.57 -2.44
N LYS A 20 4.60 -6.55 -3.26
CA LYS A 20 4.89 -7.97 -3.01
C LYS A 20 6.38 -8.30 -3.01
N THR A 21 7.25 -7.50 -3.63
CA THR A 21 8.71 -7.71 -3.56
C THR A 21 9.31 -7.24 -2.24
N ILE A 22 8.61 -6.38 -1.49
CA ILE A 22 9.06 -5.80 -0.22
C ILE A 22 8.63 -6.66 0.98
N PHE A 23 7.46 -7.29 0.88
CA PHE A 23 6.90 -8.08 1.97
C PHE A 23 7.12 -9.58 1.74
N PRO A 24 7.59 -10.33 2.75
CA PRO A 24 7.75 -11.78 2.62
C PRO A 24 6.39 -12.49 2.55
N ALA A 25 6.32 -13.69 1.95
CA ALA A 25 5.09 -14.47 1.78
C ALA A 25 4.17 -14.57 3.03
N PRO A 26 4.67 -14.85 4.25
CA PRO A 26 3.82 -14.92 5.44
C PRO A 26 3.36 -13.54 5.96
N ALA A 27 3.83 -12.44 5.37
CA ALA A 27 3.55 -11.10 5.88
C ALA A 27 2.05 -10.79 5.87
N LEU A 28 1.61 -10.21 6.98
CA LEU A 28 0.25 -9.75 7.10
C LEU A 28 0.13 -8.29 6.68
N VAL A 29 -0.34 -8.04 5.45
CA VAL A 29 -0.48 -6.70 4.86
C VAL A 29 -1.92 -6.41 4.44
N TRP A 30 -2.48 -5.29 4.92
CA TRP A 30 -3.77 -4.74 4.47
C TRP A 30 -3.56 -3.37 3.87
N ILE A 31 -4.01 -3.16 2.64
CA ILE A 31 -4.07 -1.85 2.01
C ILE A 31 -5.36 -1.16 2.47
N VAL A 32 -5.22 0.01 3.09
CA VAL A 32 -6.33 0.71 3.78
C VAL A 32 -6.74 2.01 3.10
N ASP A 33 -5.88 2.57 2.25
CA ASP A 33 -6.18 3.75 1.44
C ASP A 33 -5.30 3.75 0.20
N GLU A 34 -5.87 4.12 -0.93
CA GLU A 34 -5.19 4.26 -2.21
C GLU A 34 -5.77 5.43 -3.00
N HIS A 35 -4.91 6.27 -3.56
CA HIS A 35 -5.37 7.37 -4.41
C HIS A 35 -4.28 7.84 -5.36
N TYR A 36 -4.72 8.30 -6.53
CA TYR A 36 -3.87 8.98 -7.49
C TYR A 36 -3.55 10.39 -7.00
N ASP A 37 -2.29 10.79 -7.09
CA ASP A 37 -1.85 12.15 -6.77
C ASP A 37 -2.18 13.10 -7.93
N ALA A 38 -3.00 14.12 -7.70
CA ALA A 38 -3.35 15.06 -8.76
C ALA A 38 -2.17 15.95 -9.20
N SER A 39 -1.10 16.03 -8.40
CA SER A 39 0.07 16.88 -8.61
C SER A 39 1.17 16.24 -9.45
N GLY A 40 1.09 14.94 -9.75
CA GLY A 40 2.08 14.21 -10.54
C GLY A 40 1.66 12.75 -10.75
N PRO A 41 2.34 11.98 -11.62
CA PRO A 41 1.96 10.62 -11.94
C PRO A 41 2.37 9.64 -10.82
N LEU A 42 1.82 9.83 -9.63
CA LEU A 42 2.09 9.05 -8.43
C LEU A 42 0.81 8.36 -7.94
N TRP A 43 0.94 7.11 -7.54
CA TRP A 43 -0.09 6.38 -6.80
C TRP A 43 0.33 6.29 -5.33
N ARG A 44 -0.49 6.85 -4.43
CA ARG A 44 -0.24 6.80 -2.99
C ARG A 44 -0.94 5.61 -2.40
N VAL A 45 -0.20 4.80 -1.64
CA VAL A 45 -0.73 3.62 -0.96
C VAL A 45 -0.43 3.73 0.52
N THR A 46 -1.47 3.60 1.34
CA THR A 46 -1.34 3.42 2.79
C THR A 46 -1.71 2.00 3.13
N LEU A 47 -0.84 1.33 3.87
CA LEU A 47 -1.03 -0.05 4.30
C LEU A 47 -0.77 -0.21 5.79
N VAL A 48 -1.32 -1.28 6.35
CA VAL A 48 -1.04 -1.77 7.70
C VAL A 48 -0.34 -3.11 7.58
N CYS A 49 0.79 -3.24 8.26
CA CYS A 49 1.56 -4.48 8.29
C CYS A 49 2.18 -4.75 9.66
N GLN A 50 2.58 -6.00 9.88
CA GLN A 50 3.32 -6.39 11.07
C GLN A 50 4.82 -6.35 10.78
N GLU A 51 5.58 -5.69 11.66
CA GLU A 51 7.04 -5.73 11.65
C GLU A 51 7.55 -7.09 12.19
N PRO A 52 8.82 -7.46 11.90
CA PRO A 52 9.42 -8.67 12.46
C PRO A 52 9.40 -8.75 14.00
N THR A 53 9.36 -7.61 14.68
CA THR A 53 9.24 -7.51 16.15
C THR A 53 7.82 -7.82 16.67
N GLY A 54 6.87 -8.09 15.78
CA GLY A 54 5.46 -8.31 16.11
C GLY A 54 4.62 -7.03 16.22
N GLN A 55 5.25 -5.85 16.16
CA GLN A 55 4.56 -4.56 16.23
C GLN A 55 3.78 -4.26 14.95
N TRP A 56 2.55 -3.79 15.10
CA TRP A 56 1.74 -3.32 13.98
C TRP A 56 2.06 -1.86 13.64
N VAL A 57 2.23 -1.61 12.35
CA VAL A 57 2.51 -0.27 11.85
C VAL A 57 1.63 0.05 10.64
N ARG A 58 1.36 1.34 10.46
CA ARG A 58 0.89 1.93 9.22
C ARG A 58 2.10 2.41 8.43
N ARG A 59 2.27 1.92 7.21
CA ARG A 59 3.30 2.39 6.27
C ARG A 59 2.64 3.13 5.11
N ARG A 60 3.34 4.12 4.57
CA ARG A 60 2.93 4.86 3.38
C ARG A 60 3.97 4.67 2.29
N TYR A 61 3.50 4.47 1.07
CA TYR A 61 4.33 4.35 -0.11
C TYR A 61 3.80 5.27 -1.21
N ARG A 62 4.69 5.65 -2.11
CA ARG A 62 4.39 6.37 -3.35
C ARG A 62 4.94 5.55 -4.50
N TYR A 63 4.06 5.06 -5.35
CA TYR A 63 4.45 4.41 -6.58
C TYR A 63 4.55 5.47 -7.68
N ASP A 64 5.75 5.68 -8.18
CA ASP A 64 6.06 6.52 -9.34
C ASP A 64 5.76 5.73 -10.62
N ILE A 65 4.69 6.13 -11.31
CA ILE A 65 4.16 5.38 -12.45
C ILE A 65 5.14 5.42 -13.63
N PRO A 66 5.73 6.56 -14.02
CA PRO A 66 6.66 6.61 -15.16
C PRO A 66 7.95 5.81 -14.94
N SER A 67 8.50 5.82 -13.73
CA SER A 67 9.75 5.11 -13.41
C SER A 67 9.54 3.72 -12.82
N ASP A 68 8.29 3.28 -12.67
CA ASP A 68 7.91 1.97 -12.14
C ASP A 68 8.56 1.67 -10.76
N THR A 69 8.66 2.70 -9.91
CA THR A 69 9.43 2.66 -8.66
C THR A 69 8.56 2.92 -7.44
N LEU A 70 8.75 2.13 -6.38
CA LEU A 70 8.07 2.33 -5.11
C LEU A 70 8.95 3.07 -4.10
N HIS A 71 8.51 4.24 -3.66
CA HIS A 71 9.20 5.04 -2.65
C HIS A 71 8.52 4.92 -1.29
N PHE A 72 9.30 4.60 -0.25
CA PHE A 72 8.81 4.64 1.11
C PHE A 72 8.58 6.08 1.59
N ALA A 73 7.41 6.35 2.16
CA ALA A 73 6.97 7.68 2.59
C ALA A 73 6.65 7.76 4.11
N GLY A 74 7.19 6.80 4.87
CA GLY A 74 7.16 6.79 6.33
C GLY A 74 6.31 5.67 6.94
N ALA A 75 6.58 5.41 8.21
CA ALA A 75 5.88 4.42 9.02
C ALA A 75 5.52 5.02 10.38
N GLN A 76 4.42 4.53 10.96
CA GLN A 76 3.98 4.91 12.30
C GLN A 76 3.37 3.69 12.99
N PRO A 77 3.70 3.42 14.26
CA PRO A 77 2.98 2.44 15.08
C PRO A 77 1.48 2.73 15.11
N ILE A 78 0.68 1.68 15.16
CA ILE A 78 -0.77 1.80 15.30
C ILE A 78 -1.27 1.05 16.52
N ASN A 79 -2.45 1.42 17.00
CA ASN A 79 -3.12 0.72 18.08
C ASN A 79 -4.05 -0.42 17.55
N GLU A 80 -4.63 -1.17 18.48
CA GLU A 80 -5.53 -2.28 18.16
C GLU A 80 -6.80 -1.84 17.42
N GLN A 81 -7.36 -0.67 17.75
CA GLN A 81 -8.55 -0.15 17.08
C GLN A 81 -8.28 0.14 15.60
N GLU A 82 -7.12 0.72 15.28
CA GLU A 82 -6.66 0.95 13.92
C GLU A 82 -6.44 -0.38 13.17
N LEU A 83 -5.88 -1.40 13.83
CA LEU A 83 -5.71 -2.74 13.25
C LEU A 83 -7.07 -3.40 12.94
N LEU A 84 -8.02 -3.34 13.86
CA LEU A 84 -9.37 -3.87 13.65
C LEU A 84 -10.07 -3.15 12.49
N ALA A 85 -9.91 -1.82 12.38
CA ALA A 85 -10.44 -1.06 11.26
C ALA A 85 -9.80 -1.50 9.93
N ALA A 86 -8.47 -1.70 9.90
CA ALA A 86 -7.74 -2.19 8.73
C ALA A 86 -8.21 -3.58 8.29
N ARG A 87 -8.45 -4.51 9.23
CA ARG A 87 -8.95 -5.85 8.92
C ARG A 87 -10.38 -5.84 8.37
N ARG A 88 -11.23 -4.94 8.87
CA ARG A 88 -12.64 -4.86 8.46
C ARG A 88 -12.85 -4.16 7.12
N LYS A 89 -12.04 -3.14 6.81
CA LYS A 89 -12.25 -2.27 5.64
C LYS A 89 -11.16 -2.37 4.59
N GLY A 90 -9.96 -2.80 4.97
CA GLY A 90 -8.81 -2.85 4.08
C GLY A 90 -8.86 -4.04 3.14
N ARG A 91 -8.26 -3.87 1.96
CA ARG A 91 -8.02 -4.93 1.00
C ARG A 91 -6.77 -5.71 1.40
N ARG A 92 -6.88 -7.03 1.44
CA ARG A 92 -5.74 -7.89 1.75
C ARG A 92 -4.79 -7.96 0.55
N LEU A 93 -3.50 -7.67 0.75
CA LEU A 93 -2.48 -7.90 -0.27
C LEU A 93 -2.13 -9.40 -0.28
N ALA A 94 -2.39 -10.07 -1.40
CA ALA A 94 -2.02 -11.46 -1.61
C ALA A 94 -0.53 -11.54 -1.96
N VAL A 95 0.32 -11.66 -0.94
CA VAL A 95 1.75 -11.95 -1.11
C VAL A 95 1.89 -13.42 -1.52
N ARG A 96 2.67 -13.69 -2.57
CA ARG A 96 2.88 -15.05 -3.12
C ARG A 96 3.88 -15.83 -2.28
#